data_AF-A0A6V8PXI6-F1
#
_entry.id   AF-A0A6V8PXI6-F1
#
_cell.length_a   1.000
_cell.length_b   1.000
_cell.length_c   1.000
_cell.angle_alpha   90.00
_cell.angle_beta   90.00
_cell.angle_gamma   90.00
#
_symmetry.space_group_name_H-M   'P 1'
#
loop_
_entity.id
_entity.type
_entity.pdbx_description
1 polymer ?
#
loop_
_entity_poly.entity_id
_entity_poly.type
_entity_poly.pdbx_seq_one_letter_code
_entity_poly.pdbx_strand_id
1 'polypeptide(L)'
;MDGWQTGPQGLFLVRNDRGELFYAKPYLYAAAAAPLVRIFESKGFFVFNSLILVSLLFISFLYLAQKLEGTSALAVAFLYYLFSTAYFFVFAIYTDLFIALIFLLALFFWRYDFSRSLAEMRKEEANVKKSPMRRGAPRRMKIGLFSRETFSRAIGLKIGSKMRDFSLSFLAFLSQGGNYLVASIFFGLSIYQKPPLAAFAGLMLLEMLFRRKLKATFVCSFLLVTALFLTSSVNFYQTGRWSPYSGDRMYVRSGQDLALTEENLQQEELQGVRTGVSIEGIAGQIAGNPLGWGSSPRILLPNLYYFLLGRQTGLLIYTFPAFLFLLLLGYKGNWKKSMLIGGGILAYVFFYLLYTPNNYYGGATSFGNRYLLQILPAFLFLASEFPPRRFLYSFGILTALVGSLSLGPYLLSPQGVIYDHSRIILKRPFAYLPVELTQLDNLYNDYPQARVRTAEGLDLFQTDEDSFLWEEEGAWIKGRSRGDFIVRAESPLNSLRLKIGNGPMANQVTVQLDTIKYSDRFEPHEVKVINFDLSRLRKEAIMVGYHYRLSVSSREGFVPLLDLTGSQDTRYLGVFLFFPQGDYPQEEY
;
A
#
# COMPACT_ATOMS: atom_id res chain seq x y z
N MET A 1 17.13 16.26 -21.33
CA MET A 1 16.32 15.43 -20.41
C MET A 1 14.92 15.99 -20.53
N ASP A 2 14.19 15.58 -21.56
CA ASP A 2 13.06 16.40 -22.07
C ASP A 2 11.69 15.86 -21.59
N GLY A 3 11.67 15.29 -20.38
CA GLY A 3 10.51 14.55 -19.85
C GLY A 3 9.95 15.08 -18.52
N TRP A 4 10.50 16.15 -17.95
CA TRP A 4 10.06 16.73 -16.68
C TRP A 4 9.65 18.20 -16.88
N GLN A 5 8.62 18.44 -17.68
CA GLN A 5 8.14 19.80 -17.97
C GLN A 5 7.44 20.49 -16.78
N THR A 6 7.19 19.76 -15.69
CA THR A 6 6.45 20.23 -14.50
C THR A 6 7.26 20.10 -13.20
N GLY A 7 8.59 19.95 -13.32
CA GLY A 7 9.57 19.73 -12.24
C GLY A 7 9.17 18.69 -11.19
N PRO A 8 9.85 18.62 -10.03
CA PRO A 8 9.70 17.51 -9.10
C PRO A 8 8.50 17.71 -8.16
N GLN A 9 7.32 17.36 -8.65
CA GLN A 9 6.10 17.26 -7.83
C GLN A 9 6.20 16.07 -6.85
N GLY A 10 5.56 16.21 -5.68
CA GLY A 10 5.45 15.11 -4.73
C GLY A 10 6.62 14.96 -3.75
N LEU A 11 7.57 15.89 -3.76
CA LEU A 11 8.70 15.88 -2.84
C LEU A 11 8.28 16.33 -1.44
N PHE A 12 8.81 15.63 -0.43
CA PHE A 12 8.75 16.09 0.95
C PHE A 12 10.12 16.63 1.35
N LEU A 13 10.15 17.89 1.77
CA LEU A 13 11.36 18.57 2.21
C LEU A 13 11.27 18.95 3.69
N VAL A 14 12.41 19.09 4.34
CA VAL A 14 12.57 19.61 5.70
C VAL A 14 13.63 20.68 5.69
N ARG A 15 13.38 21.76 6.43
CA ARG A 15 14.34 22.85 6.64
C ARG A 15 15.11 22.62 7.94
N ASN A 16 16.43 22.74 7.90
CA ASN A 16 17.27 22.72 9.11
C ASN A 16 17.33 24.13 9.76
N ASP A 17 18.00 24.22 10.91
CA ASP A 17 18.10 25.49 11.66
C ASP A 17 18.90 26.58 10.92
N ARG A 18 19.66 26.20 9.89
CA ARG A 18 20.44 27.12 9.03
C ARG A 18 19.65 27.60 7.81
N GLY A 19 18.43 27.12 7.60
CA GLY A 19 17.61 27.44 6.43
C GLY A 19 17.74 26.45 5.26
N GLU A 20 18.71 25.53 5.32
CA GLU A 20 19.00 24.58 4.24
C GLU A 20 17.92 23.50 4.13
N LEU A 21 17.67 23.03 2.91
CA LEU A 21 16.62 22.06 2.60
C LEU A 21 17.16 20.65 2.36
N PHE A 22 16.51 19.68 2.99
CA PHE A 22 16.83 18.27 2.87
C PHE A 22 15.57 17.47 2.54
N TYR A 23 15.75 16.30 1.91
CA TYR A 23 14.65 15.36 1.74
C TYR A 23 14.16 14.83 3.09
N ALA A 24 12.86 14.97 3.36
CA ALA A 24 12.22 14.49 4.58
C ALA A 24 11.82 13.01 4.47
N LYS A 25 12.80 12.16 4.11
CA LYS A 25 12.70 10.71 3.95
C LYS A 25 14.01 10.03 4.39
N PRO A 26 13.95 8.79 4.90
CA PRO A 26 15.16 8.05 5.26
C PRO A 26 16.12 7.89 4.06
N TYR A 27 17.42 8.13 4.27
CA TYR A 27 18.40 8.15 3.18
C TYR A 27 18.83 6.77 2.67
N LEU A 28 18.64 5.71 3.45
CA LEU A 28 19.20 4.38 3.15
C LEU A 28 18.74 3.82 1.79
N TYR A 29 17.49 4.10 1.37
CA TYR A 29 17.01 3.70 0.04
C TYR A 29 17.83 4.37 -1.07
N ALA A 30 18.00 5.69 -0.97
CA ALA A 30 18.76 6.47 -1.94
C ALA A 30 20.23 6.04 -1.95
N ALA A 31 20.83 5.82 -0.78
CA ALA A 31 22.22 5.34 -0.67
C ALA A 31 22.41 3.95 -1.30
N ALA A 32 21.46 3.04 -1.12
CA ALA A 32 21.52 1.71 -1.71
C ALA A 32 21.25 1.71 -3.22
N ALA A 33 20.40 2.62 -3.71
CA ALA A 33 20.11 2.78 -5.13
C ALA A 33 21.23 3.53 -5.90
N ALA A 34 21.96 4.43 -5.23
CA ALA A 34 22.91 5.35 -5.85
C ALA A 34 23.96 4.70 -6.77
N PRO A 35 24.59 3.55 -6.43
CA PRO A 35 25.53 2.90 -7.34
C PRO A 35 24.88 2.46 -8.66
N LEU A 36 23.65 1.96 -8.61
CA LEU A 36 22.91 1.53 -9.80
C LEU A 36 22.42 2.71 -10.62
N VAL A 37 21.99 3.80 -9.96
CA VAL A 37 21.67 5.07 -10.63
C VAL A 37 22.92 5.66 -11.31
N ARG A 38 24.10 5.52 -10.71
CA ARG A 38 25.35 5.96 -11.34
C ARG A 38 25.72 5.14 -12.59
N ILE A 39 25.43 3.84 -12.59
CA ILE A 39 25.79 2.93 -13.69
C ILE A 39 24.73 2.95 -14.82
N PHE A 40 23.45 2.99 -14.45
CA PHE A 40 22.31 2.83 -15.37
C PHE A 40 21.46 4.11 -15.49
N GLU A 41 21.95 5.24 -14.99
CA GLU A 41 21.28 6.54 -14.98
C GLU A 41 19.86 6.46 -14.37
N SER A 42 18.87 7.07 -15.02
CA SER A 42 17.47 7.04 -14.62
C SER A 42 16.90 5.61 -14.57
N LYS A 43 17.47 4.64 -15.27
CA LYS A 43 17.01 3.22 -15.18
C LYS A 43 17.53 2.51 -13.94
N GLY A 44 18.48 3.10 -13.22
CA GLY A 44 19.10 2.50 -12.04
C GLY A 44 18.12 2.21 -10.91
N PHE A 45 17.12 3.05 -10.68
CA PHE A 45 16.09 2.77 -9.66
C PHE A 45 15.25 1.54 -10.03
N PHE A 46 14.93 1.37 -11.31
CA PHE A 46 14.15 0.24 -11.78
C PHE A 46 14.93 -1.07 -11.61
N VAL A 47 16.23 -1.07 -11.95
CA VAL A 47 17.13 -2.20 -11.71
C VAL A 47 17.21 -2.49 -10.21
N PHE A 48 17.38 -1.47 -9.38
CA PHE A 48 17.45 -1.62 -7.93
C PHE A 48 16.17 -2.25 -7.35
N ASN A 49 15.01 -1.70 -7.68
CA ASN A 49 13.73 -2.22 -7.20
C ASN A 49 13.46 -3.65 -7.72
N SER A 50 13.87 -3.96 -8.96
CA SER A 50 13.80 -5.33 -9.51
C SER A 50 14.64 -6.31 -8.70
N LEU A 51 15.87 -5.92 -8.34
CA LEU A 51 16.74 -6.72 -7.47
C LEU A 51 16.14 -6.91 -6.07
N ILE A 52 15.48 -5.88 -5.53
CA ILE A 52 14.75 -5.99 -4.26
C ILE A 52 13.62 -7.01 -4.39
N LEU A 53 12.80 -6.95 -5.44
CA LEU A 53 11.71 -7.91 -5.66
C LEU A 53 12.24 -9.35 -5.78
N VAL A 54 13.32 -9.55 -6.54
CA VAL A 54 14.00 -10.85 -6.65
C VAL A 54 14.51 -11.32 -5.29
N SER A 55 15.05 -10.42 -4.47
CA SER A 55 15.53 -10.75 -3.12
C SER A 55 14.38 -11.13 -2.18
N LEU A 56 13.25 -10.40 -2.24
CA LEU A 56 12.03 -10.74 -1.51
C LEU A 56 11.52 -12.14 -1.87
N LEU A 57 11.44 -12.44 -3.17
CA LEU A 57 11.07 -13.75 -3.70
C LEU A 57 12.02 -14.84 -3.21
N PHE A 58 13.33 -14.61 -3.34
CA PHE A 58 14.36 -15.58 -3.00
C PHE A 58 14.38 -15.90 -1.51
N ILE A 59 14.42 -14.90 -0.64
CA ILE A 59 14.47 -15.10 0.83
C ILE A 59 13.17 -15.75 1.32
N SER A 60 12.02 -15.36 0.76
CA SER A 60 10.74 -16.02 1.06
C SER A 60 10.71 -17.46 0.60
N PHE A 61 11.24 -17.76 -0.59
CA PHE A 61 11.42 -19.14 -1.05
C PHE A 61 12.28 -19.94 -0.08
N LEU A 62 13.39 -19.39 0.44
CA LEU A 62 14.24 -20.08 1.41
C LEU A 62 13.45 -20.48 2.66
N TYR A 63 12.71 -19.53 3.22
CA TYR A 63 11.88 -19.76 4.38
C TYR A 63 10.80 -20.83 4.12
N LEU A 64 10.10 -20.73 2.99
CA LEU A 64 9.04 -21.67 2.60
C LEU A 64 9.59 -23.08 2.32
N ALA A 65 10.80 -23.20 1.77
CA ALA A 65 11.46 -24.47 1.48
C ALA A 65 11.84 -25.27 2.75
N GLN A 66 11.79 -24.66 3.94
CA GLN A 66 11.87 -25.41 5.20
C GLN A 66 10.62 -26.26 5.44
N LYS A 67 9.48 -25.87 4.87
CA LYS A 67 8.16 -26.43 5.19
C LYS A 67 7.49 -27.12 4.01
N LEU A 68 7.86 -26.74 2.79
CA LEU A 68 7.27 -27.21 1.55
C LEU A 68 8.30 -27.91 0.65
N GLU A 69 7.82 -28.70 -0.30
CA GLU A 69 8.63 -29.17 -1.43
C GLU A 69 9.13 -27.96 -2.25
N GLY A 70 10.36 -28.03 -2.79
CA GLY A 70 11.01 -26.88 -3.43
C GLY A 70 10.18 -26.22 -4.54
N THR A 71 9.50 -27.01 -5.38
CA THR A 71 8.61 -26.51 -6.43
C THR A 71 7.39 -25.78 -5.86
N SER A 72 6.80 -26.31 -4.78
CA SER A 72 5.65 -25.71 -4.11
C SER A 72 6.06 -24.44 -3.35
N ALA A 73 7.22 -24.44 -2.69
CA ALA A 73 7.77 -23.27 -2.02
C ALA A 73 8.00 -22.12 -3.01
N LEU A 74 8.59 -22.42 -4.17
CA LEU A 74 8.81 -21.43 -5.22
C LEU A 74 7.50 -20.91 -5.79
N ALA A 75 6.56 -21.80 -6.13
CA ALA A 75 5.27 -21.41 -6.67
C ALA A 75 4.51 -20.49 -5.68
N VAL A 76 4.50 -20.84 -4.40
CA VAL A 76 3.89 -20.00 -3.35
C VAL A 76 4.59 -18.66 -3.25
N ALA A 77 5.93 -18.60 -3.18
CA ALA A 77 6.66 -17.34 -3.13
C ALA A 77 6.39 -16.46 -4.36
N PHE A 78 6.40 -17.05 -5.56
CA PHE A 78 6.18 -16.36 -6.81
C PHE A 78 4.76 -15.76 -6.89
N LEU A 79 3.74 -16.59 -6.68
CA LEU A 79 2.34 -16.15 -6.68
C LEU A 79 2.08 -15.11 -5.60
N TYR A 80 2.74 -15.23 -4.45
CA TYR A 80 2.57 -14.32 -3.32
C TYR A 80 2.96 -12.88 -3.67
N TYR A 81 4.09 -12.67 -4.35
CA TYR A 81 4.52 -11.33 -4.73
C TYR A 81 3.91 -10.86 -6.06
N LEU A 82 3.72 -11.75 -7.03
CA LEU A 82 3.14 -11.41 -8.33
C LEU A 82 1.70 -10.89 -8.19
N PHE A 83 0.88 -11.56 -7.38
CA PHE A 83 -0.50 -11.16 -7.10
C PHE A 83 -0.63 -10.31 -5.82
N SER A 84 0.35 -9.44 -5.62
CA SER A 84 0.34 -8.40 -4.59
C SER A 84 0.73 -7.05 -5.18
N THR A 85 0.53 -5.98 -4.42
CA THR A 85 1.00 -4.64 -4.80
C THR A 85 2.52 -4.54 -4.98
N ALA A 86 3.30 -5.45 -4.40
CA ALA A 86 4.77 -5.41 -4.45
C ALA A 86 5.34 -5.36 -5.87
N TYR A 87 4.70 -6.04 -6.83
CA TYR A 87 5.13 -6.03 -8.23
C TYR A 87 5.07 -4.64 -8.86
N PHE A 88 3.99 -3.89 -8.60
CA PHE A 88 3.79 -2.55 -9.16
C PHE A 88 4.79 -1.54 -8.60
N PHE A 89 5.21 -1.71 -7.35
CA PHE A 89 6.18 -0.85 -6.69
C PHE A 89 7.61 -1.00 -7.24
N VAL A 90 7.85 -1.96 -8.15
CA VAL A 90 9.10 -1.97 -8.94
C VAL A 90 9.23 -0.71 -9.79
N PHE A 91 8.10 -0.24 -10.34
CA PHE A 91 8.03 0.89 -11.26
C PHE A 91 7.88 2.24 -10.55
N ALA A 92 7.81 2.26 -9.22
CA ALA A 92 7.64 3.46 -8.44
C ALA A 92 8.92 3.80 -7.65
N ILE A 93 9.29 5.09 -7.61
CA ILE A 93 10.42 5.58 -6.80
C ILE A 93 9.92 5.78 -5.36
N TYR A 94 9.58 4.68 -4.70
CA TYR A 94 9.15 4.64 -3.31
C TYR A 94 10.06 3.75 -2.45
N THR A 95 10.14 4.09 -1.17
CA THR A 95 10.95 3.35 -0.20
C THR A 95 10.30 2.03 0.25
N ASP A 96 9.03 1.81 -0.05
CA ASP A 96 8.21 0.77 0.58
C ASP A 96 8.68 -0.65 0.29
N LEU A 97 9.12 -0.91 -0.95
CA LEU A 97 9.66 -2.21 -1.33
C LEU A 97 10.99 -2.51 -0.60
N PHE A 98 11.82 -1.48 -0.41
CA PHE A 98 13.08 -1.59 0.32
C PHE A 98 12.85 -1.80 1.82
N ILE A 99 11.85 -1.11 2.40
CA ILE A 99 11.41 -1.33 3.78
C ILE A 99 10.96 -2.78 3.95
N ALA A 100 10.15 -3.30 3.02
CA ALA A 100 9.73 -4.70 3.04
C ALA A 100 10.93 -5.66 3.00
N LEU A 101 11.99 -5.37 2.23
CA LEU A 101 13.17 -6.23 2.18
C LEU A 101 13.97 -6.22 3.50
N ILE A 102 14.26 -5.06 4.06
CA ILE A 102 14.98 -4.96 5.35
C ILE A 102 14.16 -5.65 6.45
N PHE A 103 12.85 -5.46 6.44
CA PHE A 103 11.94 -6.09 7.38
C PHE A 103 11.85 -7.60 7.18
N LEU A 104 11.81 -8.10 5.95
CA LEU A 104 11.90 -9.53 5.63
C LEU A 104 13.19 -10.12 6.17
N LEU A 105 14.33 -9.44 6.02
CA LEU A 105 15.61 -9.89 6.57
C LEU A 105 15.55 -9.98 8.10
N ALA A 106 14.99 -8.98 8.79
CA ALA A 106 14.78 -9.02 10.23
C ALA A 106 13.95 -10.25 10.67
N LEU A 107 12.80 -10.47 10.02
CA LEU A 107 11.94 -11.61 10.28
C LEU A 107 12.59 -12.95 9.95
N PHE A 108 13.32 -13.03 8.83
CA PHE A 108 14.02 -14.21 8.39
C PHE A 108 15.07 -14.62 9.43
N PHE A 109 15.95 -13.72 9.86
CA PHE A 109 16.93 -14.05 10.89
C PHE A 109 16.29 -14.37 12.24
N TRP A 110 15.16 -13.75 12.58
CA TRP A 110 14.43 -14.09 13.81
C TRP A 110 13.75 -15.47 13.77
N ARG A 111 13.16 -15.86 12.63
CA ARG A 111 12.24 -17.01 12.56
C ARG A 111 12.75 -18.22 11.76
N TYR A 112 13.75 -18.05 10.91
CA TYR A 112 14.32 -19.13 10.10
C TYR A 112 15.08 -20.14 10.96
N ASP A 113 14.90 -21.44 10.69
CA ASP A 113 15.59 -22.51 11.42
C ASP A 113 16.97 -22.82 10.80
N PHE A 114 17.99 -22.08 11.23
CA PHE A 114 19.37 -22.28 10.76
C PHE A 114 19.99 -23.62 11.19
N SER A 115 19.53 -24.19 12.32
CA SER A 115 20.03 -25.49 12.82
C SER A 115 19.71 -26.62 11.84
N ARG A 116 18.52 -26.58 11.25
CA ARG A 116 18.12 -27.54 10.22
C ARG A 116 18.98 -27.42 8.96
N SER A 117 19.22 -26.20 8.47
CA SER A 117 20.08 -25.98 7.30
C SER A 117 21.52 -26.43 7.54
N LEU A 118 22.08 -26.18 8.73
CA LEU A 118 23.40 -26.67 9.13
C LEU A 118 23.47 -28.20 9.13
N ALA A 119 22.44 -28.86 9.66
CA ALA A 119 22.36 -30.33 9.71
C ALA A 119 22.29 -30.94 8.30
N GLU A 120 21.52 -30.33 7.39
CA GLU A 120 21.41 -30.77 5.99
C GLU A 120 22.75 -30.63 5.26
N MET A 121 23.44 -29.50 5.42
CA MET A 121 24.75 -29.27 4.80
C MET A 121 25.82 -30.23 5.31
N ARG A 122 25.83 -30.54 6.61
CA ARG A 122 26.74 -31.55 7.20
C ARG A 122 26.45 -32.97 6.69
N LYS A 123 25.18 -33.33 6.48
CA LYS A 123 24.79 -34.63 5.90
C LYS A 123 25.29 -34.76 4.46
N GLU A 124 25.16 -33.72 3.66
CA GLU A 124 25.71 -33.70 2.30
C GLU A 124 27.23 -33.84 2.30
N GLU A 125 27.93 -33.16 3.20
CA GLU A 125 29.39 -33.29 3.35
C GLU A 125 29.81 -34.73 3.67
N ALA A 126 29.11 -35.38 4.61
CA ALA A 126 29.35 -36.78 4.96
C ALA A 126 29.11 -37.72 3.75
N ASN A 127 28.07 -37.45 2.95
CA ASN A 127 27.75 -38.24 1.76
C ASN A 127 28.78 -38.07 0.64
N VAL A 128 29.30 -36.85 0.43
CA VAL A 128 30.37 -36.57 -0.53
C VAL A 128 31.67 -37.27 -0.12
N LYS A 129 32.02 -37.26 1.17
CA LYS A 129 33.21 -37.95 1.70
C LYS A 129 33.11 -39.48 1.58
N LYS A 130 31.91 -40.05 1.69
CA LYS A 130 31.67 -41.50 1.61
C LYS A 130 31.65 -42.08 0.18
N SER A 131 31.51 -41.25 -0.85
CA SER A 131 31.46 -41.71 -2.24
C SER A 131 32.51 -40.99 -3.08
N PRO A 132 33.81 -41.37 -2.96
CA PRO A 132 34.85 -40.80 -3.79
C PRO A 132 34.57 -41.16 -5.25
N MET A 133 34.18 -40.14 -6.02
CA MET A 133 34.15 -40.03 -7.47
C MET A 133 34.52 -41.32 -8.25
N ARG A 134 33.54 -42.16 -8.62
CA ARG A 134 33.69 -43.04 -9.79
C ARG A 134 33.75 -42.14 -11.03
N ARG A 135 34.96 -41.84 -11.50
CA ARG A 135 35.18 -41.19 -12.81
C ARG A 135 34.59 -42.10 -13.89
N GLY A 136 33.56 -41.66 -14.61
CA GLY A 136 33.17 -42.30 -15.88
C GLY A 136 31.68 -42.51 -16.19
N ALA A 137 30.72 -42.24 -15.29
CA ALA A 137 29.31 -42.41 -15.65
C ALA A 137 28.63 -41.07 -15.99
N PRO A 138 28.09 -40.87 -17.21
CA PRO A 138 27.24 -39.73 -17.51
C PRO A 138 25.94 -39.91 -16.72
N ARG A 139 25.81 -39.19 -15.60
CA ARG A 139 24.53 -39.13 -14.88
C ARG A 139 23.51 -38.48 -15.80
N ARG A 140 22.46 -39.23 -16.16
CA ARG A 140 21.23 -38.69 -16.76
C ARG A 140 20.82 -37.45 -15.97
N MET A 141 21.01 -36.30 -16.60
CA MET A 141 20.74 -34.97 -16.07
C MET A 141 19.22 -34.81 -16.04
N LYS A 142 18.55 -35.27 -14.97
CA LYS A 142 17.24 -34.72 -14.62
C LYS A 142 17.50 -33.35 -14.00
N ILE A 143 17.68 -32.35 -14.85
CA ILE A 143 17.68 -30.94 -14.47
C ILE A 143 16.25 -30.61 -14.03
N GLY A 144 15.89 -31.00 -12.81
CA GLY A 144 14.81 -30.35 -12.11
C GLY A 144 15.38 -29.05 -11.58
N LEU A 145 15.25 -27.96 -12.34
CA LEU A 145 15.83 -26.64 -12.05
C LEU A 145 15.49 -26.08 -10.65
N PHE A 146 14.62 -26.75 -9.89
CA PHE A 146 14.07 -26.34 -8.60
C PHE A 146 13.97 -27.49 -7.57
N SER A 147 14.82 -28.51 -7.65
CA SER A 147 14.88 -29.52 -6.57
C SER A 147 15.61 -28.95 -5.34
N ARG A 148 15.25 -29.44 -4.14
CA ARG A 148 15.92 -29.09 -2.88
C ARG A 148 17.44 -29.38 -2.90
N GLU A 149 17.85 -30.38 -3.68
CA GLU A 149 19.26 -30.70 -3.96
C GLU A 149 19.94 -29.69 -4.92
N THR A 150 19.16 -29.09 -5.83
CA THR A 150 19.63 -28.04 -6.74
C THR A 150 19.90 -26.75 -5.98
N PHE A 151 19.14 -26.47 -4.91
CA PHE A 151 19.40 -25.35 -4.00
C PHE A 151 20.71 -25.51 -3.21
N SER A 152 20.96 -26.69 -2.62
CA SER A 152 22.25 -26.98 -1.98
C SER A 152 23.43 -26.89 -2.95
N ARG A 153 23.23 -27.28 -4.22
CA ARG A 153 24.23 -27.14 -5.29
C ARG A 153 24.31 -25.75 -5.92
N ALA A 154 23.26 -24.94 -5.88
CA ALA A 154 23.25 -23.56 -6.37
C ALA A 154 23.90 -22.62 -5.36
N ILE A 155 23.67 -22.84 -4.06
CA ILE A 155 24.53 -22.30 -3.01
C ILE A 155 25.94 -22.92 -3.13
N GLY A 156 26.05 -24.19 -3.52
CA GLY A 156 27.30 -24.88 -3.81
C GLY A 156 27.87 -24.67 -5.23
N LEU A 157 27.62 -23.51 -5.87
CA LEU A 157 28.15 -23.12 -7.19
C LEU A 157 29.68 -23.15 -7.18
N LYS A 158 30.32 -24.31 -7.43
CA LYS A 158 31.78 -24.52 -7.48
C LYS A 158 32.54 -23.71 -6.42
N ILE A 159 31.95 -23.62 -5.22
CA ILE A 159 32.48 -22.76 -4.18
C ILE A 159 33.76 -23.41 -3.68
N GLY A 160 34.90 -22.71 -3.82
CA GLY A 160 36.19 -23.19 -3.32
C GLY A 160 36.08 -23.56 -1.83
N SER A 161 36.86 -24.55 -1.37
CA SER A 161 36.79 -25.10 -0.01
C SER A 161 36.67 -24.03 1.08
N LYS A 162 37.42 -22.93 0.96
CA LYS A 162 37.39 -21.79 1.89
C LYS A 162 36.01 -21.13 2.05
N MET A 163 35.28 -20.86 0.96
CA MET A 163 33.95 -20.23 1.05
C MET A 163 32.91 -21.21 1.60
N ARG A 164 33.11 -22.52 1.41
CA ARG A 164 32.24 -23.55 2.00
C ARG A 164 32.45 -23.65 3.51
N ASP A 165 33.69 -23.64 3.97
CA ASP A 165 34.03 -23.69 5.39
C ASP A 165 33.53 -22.42 6.11
N PHE A 166 33.68 -21.26 5.48
CA PHE A 166 33.05 -20.01 5.95
C PHE A 166 31.52 -20.16 6.09
N SER A 167 30.85 -20.72 5.07
CA SER A 167 29.40 -20.91 5.10
C SER A 167 28.94 -21.81 6.26
N LEU A 168 29.68 -22.89 6.52
CA LEU A 168 29.41 -23.80 7.64
C LEU A 168 29.61 -23.11 8.99
N SER A 169 30.71 -22.37 9.16
CA SER A 169 30.97 -21.59 10.38
C SER A 169 29.91 -20.51 10.61
N PHE A 170 29.48 -19.83 9.54
CA PHE A 170 28.45 -18.80 9.62
C PHE A 170 27.09 -19.40 9.98
N LEU A 171 26.69 -20.51 9.36
CA LEU A 171 25.47 -21.23 9.74
C LEU A 171 25.54 -21.75 11.18
N ALA A 172 26.71 -22.21 11.63
CA ALA A 172 26.93 -22.60 13.02
C ALA A 172 26.72 -21.42 13.98
N PHE A 173 27.31 -20.26 13.69
CA PHE A 173 27.09 -19.03 14.46
C PHE A 173 25.60 -18.65 14.53
N LEU A 174 24.90 -18.66 13.39
CA LEU A 174 23.48 -18.33 13.34
C LEU A 174 22.64 -19.33 14.15
N SER A 175 22.95 -20.63 14.07
CA SER A 175 22.25 -21.68 14.82
C SER A 175 22.45 -21.59 16.34
N GLN A 176 23.54 -20.97 16.80
CA GLN A 176 23.89 -20.84 18.22
C GLN A 176 23.37 -19.54 18.86
N GLY A 177 22.52 -18.79 18.16
CA GLY A 177 21.91 -17.55 18.66
C GLY A 177 22.38 -16.28 17.95
N GLY A 178 23.37 -16.38 17.06
CA GLY A 178 23.81 -15.27 16.22
C GLY A 178 22.69 -14.69 15.34
N ASN A 179 21.67 -15.50 15.04
CA ASN A 179 20.50 -15.07 14.29
C ASN A 179 19.71 -13.93 14.97
N TYR A 180 19.60 -13.91 16.31
CA TYR A 180 18.96 -12.80 17.03
C TYR A 180 19.77 -11.51 16.97
N LEU A 181 21.11 -11.60 16.94
CA LEU A 181 22.00 -10.44 16.81
C LEU A 181 21.80 -9.77 15.44
N VAL A 182 21.81 -10.58 14.37
CA VAL A 182 21.59 -10.10 13.00
C VAL A 182 20.17 -9.55 12.84
N ALA A 183 19.15 -10.24 13.38
CA ALA A 183 17.78 -9.76 13.37
C ALA A 183 17.63 -8.39 14.07
N SER A 184 18.33 -8.19 15.20
CA SER A 184 18.30 -6.93 15.96
C SER A 184 18.83 -5.75 15.14
N ILE A 185 19.90 -5.96 14.37
CA ILE A 185 20.46 -4.93 13.47
C ILE A 185 19.43 -4.57 12.40
N PHE A 186 18.86 -5.56 11.70
CA PHE A 186 17.85 -5.30 10.66
C PHE A 186 16.55 -4.70 11.23
N PHE A 187 16.15 -5.04 12.45
CA PHE A 187 15.05 -4.36 13.14
C PHE A 187 15.38 -2.90 13.43
N GLY A 188 16.59 -2.58 13.90
CA GLY A 188 17.02 -1.19 14.09
C GLY A 188 16.97 -0.38 12.79
N LEU A 189 17.47 -0.95 11.69
CA LEU A 189 17.36 -0.35 10.35
C LEU A 189 15.90 -0.18 9.89
N SER A 190 15.05 -1.16 10.17
CA SER A 190 13.62 -1.12 9.85
C SER A 190 12.90 -0.01 10.62
N ILE A 191 13.23 0.17 11.91
CA ILE A 191 12.64 1.21 12.76
C ILE A 191 13.05 2.61 12.27
N TYR A 192 14.32 2.80 11.88
CA TYR A 192 14.78 4.06 11.27
C TYR A 192 13.98 4.40 10.02
N GLN A 193 13.72 3.41 9.18
CA GLN A 193 12.93 3.57 7.98
C GLN A 193 11.47 3.90 8.29
N LYS A 194 10.88 3.17 9.25
CA LYS A 194 9.47 3.25 9.66
C LYS A 194 9.32 2.90 11.15
N PRO A 195 9.10 3.90 12.03
CA PRO A 195 9.00 3.69 13.47
C PRO A 195 7.99 2.62 13.92
N PRO A 196 6.79 2.46 13.31
CA PRO A 196 5.83 1.45 13.75
C PRO A 196 6.32 0.00 13.66
N LEU A 197 7.37 -0.28 12.88
CA LEU A 197 8.01 -1.60 12.83
C LEU A 197 8.69 -1.99 14.16
N ALA A 198 8.85 -1.04 15.11
CA ALA A 198 9.32 -1.29 16.46
C ALA A 198 8.45 -2.31 17.22
N ALA A 199 7.16 -2.43 16.87
CA ALA A 199 6.27 -3.43 17.46
C ALA A 199 6.81 -4.86 17.32
N PHE A 200 7.34 -5.22 16.15
CA PHE A 200 7.90 -6.55 15.91
C PHE A 200 9.20 -6.77 16.67
N ALA A 201 10.06 -5.76 16.74
CA ALA A 201 11.29 -5.81 17.52
C ALA A 201 11.00 -6.00 19.02
N GLY A 202 10.03 -5.26 19.55
CA GLY A 202 9.56 -5.40 20.93
C GLY A 202 9.09 -6.83 21.22
N LEU A 203 8.30 -7.42 20.32
CA LEU A 203 7.83 -8.81 20.46
C LEU A 203 8.97 -9.84 20.40
N MET A 204 10.01 -9.61 19.60
CA MET A 204 11.22 -10.42 19.62
C MET A 204 11.94 -10.36 20.97
N LEU A 205 12.15 -9.15 21.50
CA LEU A 205 12.83 -8.96 22.78
C LEU A 205 12.01 -9.52 23.95
N LEU A 206 10.69 -9.33 23.94
CA LEU A 206 9.77 -9.93 24.91
C LEU A 206 9.82 -11.46 24.85
N GLU A 207 9.82 -12.06 23.66
CA GLU A 207 10.00 -13.51 23.51
C GLU A 207 11.32 -13.99 24.15
N MET A 208 12.42 -13.24 23.99
CA MET A 208 13.71 -13.58 24.60
C MET A 208 13.68 -13.43 26.13
N LEU A 209 13.02 -12.39 26.64
CA LEU A 209 12.82 -12.18 28.09
C LEU A 209 11.99 -13.30 28.71
N PHE A 210 10.89 -13.72 28.08
CA PHE A 210 10.08 -14.85 28.53
C PHE A 210 10.86 -16.17 28.53
N ARG A 211 11.84 -16.32 27.64
CA ARG A 211 12.78 -17.45 27.63
C ARG A 211 13.94 -17.29 28.63
N ARG A 212 13.90 -16.26 29.49
CA ARG A 212 14.90 -15.92 30.51
C ARG A 212 16.32 -15.71 29.96
N LYS A 213 16.46 -15.30 28.69
CA LYS A 213 17.75 -15.05 28.05
C LYS A 213 18.25 -13.61 28.27
N LEU A 214 18.31 -13.15 29.52
CA LEU A 214 18.54 -11.74 29.88
C LEU A 214 19.80 -11.12 29.24
N LYS A 215 20.94 -11.81 29.32
CA LYS A 215 22.20 -11.33 28.71
C LYS A 215 22.07 -11.16 27.20
N ALA A 216 21.47 -12.15 26.52
CA ALA A 216 21.26 -12.08 25.08
C ALA A 216 20.26 -10.99 24.70
N THR A 217 19.19 -10.81 25.49
CA THR A 217 18.24 -9.70 25.29
C THR A 217 18.95 -8.36 25.40
N PHE A 218 19.78 -8.14 26.43
CA PHE A 218 20.53 -6.89 26.60
C PHE A 218 21.42 -6.59 25.39
N VAL A 219 22.19 -7.58 24.92
CA VAL A 219 23.06 -7.43 23.73
C VAL A 219 22.23 -7.14 22.48
N CYS A 220 21.10 -7.85 22.28
CA CYS A 220 20.20 -7.62 21.15
C CYS A 220 19.58 -6.21 21.18
N SER A 221 19.10 -5.78 22.34
CA SER A 221 18.58 -4.42 22.54
C SER A 221 19.66 -3.37 22.25
N PHE A 222 20.88 -3.58 22.73
CA PHE A 222 22.02 -2.68 22.46
C PHE A 222 22.33 -2.59 20.97
N LEU A 223 22.40 -3.72 20.26
CA LEU A 223 22.65 -3.75 18.80
C LEU A 223 21.53 -3.08 18.01
N LEU A 224 20.28 -3.31 18.40
CA LEU A 224 19.12 -2.68 17.77
C LEU A 224 19.18 -1.16 17.92
N VAL A 225 19.39 -0.67 19.16
CA VAL A 225 19.49 0.75 19.45
C VAL A 225 20.70 1.36 18.75
N THR A 226 21.82 0.66 18.70
CA THR A 226 23.03 1.11 17.98
C THR A 226 22.76 1.28 16.49
N ALA A 227 22.11 0.30 15.84
CA ALA A 227 21.79 0.39 14.41
C ALA A 227 20.82 1.55 14.11
N LEU A 228 19.80 1.73 14.95
CA LEU A 228 18.89 2.88 14.87
C LEU A 228 19.63 4.20 15.09
N PHE A 229 20.46 4.29 16.13
CA PHE A 229 21.20 5.50 16.49
C PHE A 229 22.19 5.90 15.39
N LEU A 230 22.96 4.96 14.84
CA LEU A 230 23.93 5.24 13.77
C LEU A 230 23.24 5.81 12.53
N THR A 231 22.11 5.23 12.13
CA THR A 231 21.35 5.72 10.98
C THR A 231 20.65 7.05 11.24
N SER A 232 20.07 7.23 12.43
CA SER A 232 19.50 8.50 12.86
C SER A 232 20.55 9.60 13.03
N SER A 233 21.79 9.28 13.39
CA SER A 233 22.87 10.27 13.56
C SER A 233 23.21 10.98 12.24
N VAL A 234 23.15 10.26 11.11
CA VAL A 234 23.32 10.87 9.78
C VAL A 234 22.19 11.87 9.50
N ASN A 235 20.95 11.52 9.83
CA ASN A 235 19.81 12.42 9.68
C ASN A 235 19.91 13.64 10.61
N PHE A 236 20.39 13.44 11.85
CA PHE A 236 20.62 14.51 12.81
C PHE A 236 21.69 15.48 12.32
N TYR A 237 22.79 14.96 11.78
CA TYR A 237 23.84 15.78 11.19
C TYR A 237 23.33 16.64 10.02
N GLN A 238 22.44 16.09 9.17
CA GLN A 238 21.88 16.82 8.03
C GLN A 238 20.81 17.85 8.44
N THR A 239 19.87 17.43 9.29
CA THR A 239 18.61 18.17 9.50
C THR A 239 18.47 18.79 10.89
N GLY A 240 19.40 18.52 11.81
CA GLY A 240 19.27 18.84 13.24
C GLY A 240 18.28 17.95 13.98
N ARG A 241 17.72 16.92 13.32
CA ARG A 241 16.63 16.09 13.86
C ARG A 241 16.95 14.60 13.84
N TRP A 242 16.52 13.87 14.87
CA TRP A 242 16.78 12.42 15.01
C TRP A 242 15.96 11.54 14.06
N SER A 243 14.87 12.06 13.51
CA SER A 243 13.96 11.33 12.62
C SER A 243 13.74 12.08 11.31
N PRO A 244 13.76 11.38 10.16
CA PRO A 244 13.40 11.99 8.87
C PRO A 244 11.90 12.37 8.80
N TYR A 245 11.10 11.92 9.78
CA TYR A 245 9.67 12.21 9.88
C TYR A 245 9.34 13.31 10.88
N SER A 246 10.32 13.94 11.54
CA SER A 246 10.05 14.95 12.58
C SER A 246 10.10 16.40 12.09
N GLY A 247 9.32 17.24 12.77
CA GLY A 247 9.19 18.70 12.60
C GLY A 247 8.51 19.14 11.30
N ASP A 248 8.65 20.43 10.94
CA ASP A 248 7.93 21.00 9.79
C ASP A 248 8.44 20.41 8.47
N ARG A 249 7.52 19.73 7.77
CA ARG A 249 7.74 19.13 6.46
C ARG A 249 6.98 19.97 5.43
N MET A 250 7.59 20.20 4.29
CA MET A 250 6.98 20.91 3.16
C MET A 250 6.70 19.91 2.05
N TYR A 251 5.59 20.09 1.34
CA TYR A 251 5.21 19.25 0.21
C TYR A 251 5.21 20.10 -1.06
N VAL A 252 5.98 19.69 -2.07
CA VAL A 252 6.09 20.41 -3.34
C VAL A 252 4.91 19.98 -4.23
N ARG A 253 3.98 20.90 -4.48
CA ARG A 253 2.78 20.66 -5.33
C ARG A 253 3.01 20.97 -6.81
N SER A 254 3.80 22.00 -7.12
CA SER A 254 4.22 22.36 -8.47
C SER A 254 5.61 22.96 -8.41
N GLY A 255 6.50 22.58 -9.32
CA GLY A 255 7.72 23.34 -9.52
C GLY A 255 8.11 23.30 -10.98
N GLN A 256 8.21 24.42 -11.67
CA GLN A 256 8.61 24.42 -13.07
C GLN A 256 10.13 24.24 -13.24
N ASP A 257 10.92 24.44 -12.17
CA ASP A 257 12.36 24.40 -12.21
C ASP A 257 12.96 23.21 -11.44
N LEU A 258 13.90 22.51 -12.10
CA LEU A 258 14.68 21.40 -11.53
C LEU A 258 15.74 21.87 -10.50
N ALA A 259 16.07 23.16 -10.52
CA ALA A 259 17.02 23.75 -9.57
C ALA A 259 16.25 24.21 -8.33
N LEU A 260 16.29 23.37 -7.28
CA LEU A 260 15.83 23.71 -5.93
C LEU A 260 16.78 24.75 -5.31
N THR A 261 16.82 25.97 -5.85
CA THR A 261 17.47 27.13 -5.22
C THR A 261 16.50 27.75 -4.21
N GLU A 262 17.03 28.38 -3.15
CA GLU A 262 16.20 29.07 -2.15
C GLU A 262 15.30 30.15 -2.78
N GLU A 263 15.76 30.76 -3.87
CA GLU A 263 15.06 31.81 -4.62
C GLU A 263 13.82 31.27 -5.36
N ASN A 264 13.93 30.11 -6.02
CA ASN A 264 12.82 29.47 -6.73
C ASN A 264 11.75 28.92 -5.79
N LEU A 265 12.16 28.48 -4.60
CA LEU A 265 11.26 27.93 -3.57
C LEU A 265 10.50 29.00 -2.79
N GLN A 266 10.90 30.28 -2.87
CA GLN A 266 10.07 31.39 -2.41
C GLN A 266 8.96 31.75 -3.41
N GLN A 267 9.16 31.46 -4.71
CA GLN A 267 8.19 31.70 -5.77
C GLN A 267 7.22 30.53 -5.97
N GLU A 268 7.65 29.30 -5.74
CA GLU A 268 6.76 28.13 -5.73
C GLU A 268 5.83 28.16 -4.52
N GLU A 269 4.55 27.82 -4.69
CA GLU A 269 3.59 27.63 -3.60
C GLU A 269 4.01 26.42 -2.72
N LEU A 270 5.00 26.64 -1.85
CA LEU A 270 5.34 25.74 -0.77
C LEU A 270 4.20 25.76 0.24
N GLN A 271 3.19 24.93 0.00
CA GLN A 271 2.24 24.62 1.06
C GLN A 271 2.99 23.83 2.15
N GLY A 272 3.22 24.49 3.28
CA GLY A 272 3.74 23.87 4.49
C GLY A 272 2.76 22.84 5.03
N VAL A 273 2.81 21.62 4.52
CA VAL A 273 2.00 20.53 5.06
C VAL A 273 2.67 19.97 6.31
N ARG A 274 2.30 20.52 7.48
CA ARG A 274 2.69 20.00 8.80
C ARG A 274 2.29 18.53 8.95
N THR A 275 3.19 17.62 8.55
CA THR A 275 3.04 16.15 8.62
C THR A 275 4.10 15.52 9.50
N GLY A 276 4.75 16.31 10.35
CA GLY A 276 5.77 15.85 11.27
C GLY A 276 5.19 14.93 12.34
N VAL A 277 5.78 13.75 12.49
CA VAL A 277 5.59 12.88 13.66
C VAL A 277 6.62 13.32 14.71
N SER A 278 6.24 14.22 15.63
CA SER A 278 7.05 14.53 16.80
C SER A 278 6.66 13.63 17.98
N ILE A 279 7.63 13.25 18.82
CA ILE A 279 7.36 12.52 20.07
C ILE A 279 6.46 13.36 20.98
N GLU A 280 6.62 14.68 20.98
CA GLU A 280 5.75 15.64 21.66
C GLU A 280 4.35 15.74 21.03
N GLY A 281 4.21 15.53 19.72
CA GLY A 281 2.91 15.47 19.04
C GLY A 281 2.17 14.16 19.34
N ILE A 282 2.89 13.04 19.40
CA ILE A 282 2.37 11.75 19.89
C ILE A 282 2.01 11.86 21.38
N ALA A 283 2.91 12.39 22.22
CA ALA A 283 2.70 12.55 23.65
C ALA A 283 1.62 13.60 23.97
N GLY A 284 1.53 14.67 23.20
CA GLY A 284 0.49 15.70 23.31
C GLY A 284 -0.88 15.20 22.87
N GLN A 285 -0.95 14.36 21.83
CA GLN A 285 -2.17 13.63 21.47
C GLN A 285 -2.57 12.61 22.54
N ILE A 286 -1.62 11.90 23.13
CA ILE A 286 -1.84 10.94 24.23
C ILE A 286 -2.24 11.64 25.55
N ALA A 287 -1.68 12.81 25.85
CA ALA A 287 -1.89 13.53 27.11
C ALA A 287 -3.13 14.45 27.08
N GLY A 288 -3.45 15.05 25.92
CA GLY A 288 -4.63 15.90 25.74
C GLY A 288 -5.95 15.12 25.64
N ASN A 289 -5.86 13.80 25.44
CA ASN A 289 -6.99 12.89 25.44
C ASN A 289 -6.43 11.48 25.77
N PRO A 290 -6.72 10.88 26.94
CA PRO A 290 -6.17 9.56 27.30
C PRO A 290 -6.67 8.43 26.37
N LEU A 291 -7.72 8.71 25.58
CA LEU A 291 -8.22 7.92 24.44
C LEU A 291 -7.80 8.55 23.09
N GLY A 292 -6.74 9.35 23.09
CA GLY A 292 -6.25 10.31 22.07
C GLY A 292 -5.64 9.68 20.84
N TRP A 293 -6.35 8.70 20.33
CA TRP A 293 -6.42 8.38 18.92
C TRP A 293 -7.40 9.40 18.35
N GLY A 294 -6.99 10.26 17.41
CA GLY A 294 -7.83 11.34 16.83
C GLY A 294 -9.04 10.87 16.03
N SER A 295 -9.50 9.64 16.26
CA SER A 295 -10.66 9.00 15.68
C SER A 295 -11.48 8.40 16.82
N SER A 296 -12.75 8.76 16.89
CA SER A 296 -13.72 8.03 17.73
C SER A 296 -13.56 6.52 17.49
N PRO A 297 -13.62 5.64 18.52
CA PRO A 297 -13.67 4.18 18.33
C PRO A 297 -14.70 3.73 17.27
N ARG A 298 -15.70 4.58 17.01
CA ARG A 298 -16.68 4.44 15.93
C ARG A 298 -16.09 4.37 14.52
N ILE A 299 -14.92 4.97 14.28
CA ILE A 299 -14.26 5.03 12.95
C ILE A 299 -13.31 3.85 12.74
N LEU A 300 -12.84 3.25 13.83
CA LEU A 300 -11.96 2.09 13.78
C LEU A 300 -12.60 0.89 13.07
N LEU A 301 -13.85 0.57 13.40
CA LEU A 301 -14.56 -0.56 12.78
C LEU A 301 -14.79 -0.36 11.27
N PRO A 302 -15.29 0.78 10.78
CA PRO A 302 -15.32 1.11 9.36
C PRO A 302 -13.95 1.02 8.70
N ASN A 303 -12.91 1.59 9.32
CA ASN A 303 -11.55 1.53 8.78
C ASN A 303 -10.99 0.11 8.71
N LEU A 304 -11.31 -0.76 9.67
CA LEU A 304 -10.94 -2.17 9.63
C LEU A 304 -11.68 -2.91 8.51
N TYR A 305 -12.97 -2.61 8.33
CA TYR A 305 -13.76 -3.13 7.21
C TYR A 305 -13.15 -2.71 5.86
N TYR A 306 -12.83 -1.43 5.71
CA TYR A 306 -12.16 -0.89 4.52
C TYR A 306 -10.74 -1.44 4.34
N PHE A 307 -9.98 -1.62 5.40
CA PHE A 307 -8.67 -2.27 5.32
C PHE A 307 -8.75 -3.69 4.74
N LEU A 308 -9.84 -4.42 4.97
CA LEU A 308 -10.03 -5.77 4.43
C LEU A 308 -10.64 -5.77 3.03
N LEU A 309 -11.70 -4.99 2.83
CA LEU A 309 -12.60 -5.08 1.66
C LEU A 309 -12.73 -3.75 0.88
N GLY A 310 -12.07 -2.70 1.34
CA GLY A 310 -12.13 -1.37 0.74
C GLY A 310 -11.59 -1.36 -0.68
N ARG A 311 -12.14 -0.44 -1.45
CA ARG A 311 -11.84 -0.27 -2.86
C ARG A 311 -10.39 0.11 -3.16
N GLN A 312 -9.78 0.97 -2.35
CA GLN A 312 -8.40 1.41 -2.51
C GLN A 312 -7.45 0.74 -1.50
N THR A 313 -7.96 0.35 -0.34
CA THR A 313 -7.12 -0.07 0.79
C THR A 313 -7.25 -1.56 1.12
N GLY A 314 -8.16 -2.26 0.45
CA GLY A 314 -8.57 -3.63 0.76
C GLY A 314 -7.47 -4.67 0.55
N LEU A 315 -7.12 -5.36 1.64
CA LEU A 315 -6.22 -6.51 1.67
C LEU A 315 -6.68 -7.60 0.67
N LEU A 316 -7.99 -7.85 0.56
CA LEU A 316 -8.54 -8.92 -0.26
C LEU A 316 -8.18 -8.77 -1.75
N ILE A 317 -8.24 -7.56 -2.28
CA ILE A 317 -8.13 -7.33 -3.73
C ILE A 317 -6.72 -6.94 -4.18
N TYR A 318 -5.99 -6.21 -3.33
CA TYR A 318 -4.63 -5.77 -3.62
C TYR A 318 -3.56 -6.77 -3.19
N THR A 319 -3.87 -7.67 -2.26
CA THR A 319 -2.89 -8.61 -1.69
C THR A 319 -3.60 -9.87 -1.18
N PHE A 320 -4.39 -10.50 -2.05
CA PHE A 320 -5.11 -11.73 -1.74
C PHE A 320 -4.26 -12.86 -1.14
N PRO A 321 -3.00 -13.11 -1.59
CA PRO A 321 -2.15 -14.10 -0.94
C PRO A 321 -1.98 -13.85 0.56
N ALA A 322 -1.75 -12.59 0.96
CA ALA A 322 -1.59 -12.23 2.37
C ALA A 322 -2.89 -12.44 3.16
N PHE A 323 -4.06 -12.19 2.56
CA PHE A 323 -5.35 -12.54 3.14
C PHE A 323 -5.45 -14.06 3.42
N LEU A 324 -5.05 -14.90 2.48
CA LEU A 324 -5.06 -16.35 2.71
C LEU A 324 -4.06 -16.78 3.80
N PHE A 325 -2.88 -16.16 3.88
CA PHE A 325 -1.92 -16.41 4.96
C PHE A 325 -2.45 -15.95 6.33
N LEU A 326 -3.28 -14.91 6.37
CA LEU A 326 -4.00 -14.51 7.59
C LEU A 326 -4.99 -15.60 8.05
N LEU A 327 -5.64 -16.31 7.12
CA LEU A 327 -6.50 -17.45 7.45
C LEU A 327 -5.72 -18.67 7.99
N LEU A 328 -4.40 -18.74 7.73
CA LEU A 328 -3.52 -19.75 8.30
C LEU A 328 -3.01 -19.38 9.71
N LEU A 329 -3.46 -18.27 10.26
CA LEU A 329 -3.10 -17.85 11.60
C LEU A 329 -3.52 -18.92 12.62
N GLY A 330 -2.54 -19.49 13.33
CA GLY A 330 -2.79 -20.57 14.29
C GLY A 330 -3.13 -21.92 13.66
N TYR A 331 -3.07 -22.05 12.33
CA TYR A 331 -3.26 -23.33 11.65
C TYR A 331 -2.10 -24.28 11.92
N LYS A 332 -2.34 -25.26 12.81
CA LYS A 332 -1.41 -26.33 13.21
C LYS A 332 0.01 -25.83 13.59
N GLY A 333 0.80 -26.70 14.22
CA GLY A 333 2.13 -26.33 14.69
C GLY A 333 2.16 -25.30 15.84
N ASN A 334 3.16 -24.43 15.82
CA ASN A 334 3.46 -23.55 16.96
C ASN A 334 2.62 -22.26 16.94
N TRP A 335 1.38 -22.35 17.43
CA TRP A 335 0.44 -21.24 17.50
C TRP A 335 1.04 -19.99 18.18
N LYS A 336 1.89 -20.14 19.20
CA LYS A 336 2.52 -19.01 19.91
C LYS A 336 3.42 -18.20 18.98
N LYS A 337 4.18 -18.85 18.09
CA LYS A 337 5.02 -18.15 17.09
C LYS A 337 4.15 -17.38 16.11
N SER A 338 3.07 -17.99 15.61
CA SER A 338 2.13 -17.33 14.70
C SER A 338 1.42 -16.14 15.37
N MET A 339 1.02 -16.28 16.63
CA MET A 339 0.41 -15.19 17.41
C MET A 339 1.36 -14.02 17.65
N LEU A 340 2.66 -14.25 17.87
CA LEU A 340 3.63 -13.16 17.99
C LEU A 340 3.73 -12.37 16.69
N ILE A 341 3.77 -13.03 15.54
CA ILE A 341 3.77 -12.33 14.24
C ILE A 341 2.44 -11.62 14.01
N GLY A 342 1.31 -12.28 14.30
CA GLY A 342 -0.03 -11.70 14.21
C GLY A 342 -0.19 -10.47 15.10
N GLY A 343 0.30 -10.51 16.34
CA GLY A 343 0.31 -9.37 17.26
C GLY A 343 1.12 -8.20 16.73
N GLY A 344 2.25 -8.45 16.06
CA GLY A 344 3.04 -7.41 15.40
C GLY A 344 2.29 -6.78 14.21
N ILE A 345 1.63 -7.59 13.38
CA ILE A 345 0.79 -7.10 12.27
C ILE A 345 -0.36 -6.25 12.82
N LEU A 346 -1.06 -6.73 13.85
CA LEU A 346 -2.16 -6.00 14.48
C LEU A 346 -1.66 -4.67 15.05
N ALA A 347 -0.58 -4.68 15.84
CA ALA A 347 -0.01 -3.46 16.41
C ALA A 347 0.38 -2.43 15.33
N TYR A 348 0.96 -2.89 14.22
CA TYR A 348 1.33 -2.02 13.10
C TYR A 348 0.10 -1.46 12.36
N VAL A 349 -0.90 -2.29 12.08
CA VAL A 349 -2.14 -1.86 11.41
C VAL A 349 -2.92 -0.89 12.31
N PHE A 350 -3.11 -1.23 13.59
CA PHE A 350 -3.77 -0.36 14.56
C PHE A 350 -3.01 0.93 14.77
N PHE A 351 -1.67 0.96 14.68
CA PHE A 351 -0.96 2.23 14.71
C PHE A 351 -1.49 3.18 13.63
N TYR A 352 -1.58 2.75 12.36
CA TYR A 352 -2.02 3.64 11.27
C TYR A 352 -3.52 3.93 11.26
N LEU A 353 -4.35 2.93 11.57
CA LEU A 353 -5.80 3.13 11.62
C LEU A 353 -6.21 4.20 12.64
N LEU A 354 -5.37 4.45 13.63
CA LEU A 354 -5.66 5.33 14.76
C LEU A 354 -4.86 6.62 14.77
N TYR A 355 -3.60 6.55 14.34
CA TYR A 355 -2.73 7.71 14.23
C TYR A 355 -3.12 8.60 13.05
N THR A 356 -3.44 7.99 11.90
CA THR A 356 -3.84 8.70 10.67
C THR A 356 -5.11 8.05 10.10
N PRO A 357 -6.26 8.15 10.78
CA PRO A 357 -7.49 7.46 10.40
C PRO A 357 -8.06 7.87 9.05
N ASN A 358 -7.71 9.07 8.54
CA ASN A 358 -8.06 9.53 7.19
C ASN A 358 -7.00 9.22 6.13
N ASN A 359 -5.85 8.66 6.51
CA ASN A 359 -4.74 8.36 5.60
C ASN A 359 -3.93 7.12 6.04
N TYR A 360 -4.62 6.04 6.42
CA TYR A 360 -3.97 4.85 6.98
C TYR A 360 -3.34 3.95 5.92
N TYR A 361 -3.38 4.35 4.65
CA TYR A 361 -2.87 3.56 3.53
C TYR A 361 -1.66 4.18 2.84
N GLY A 362 -1.40 5.47 3.06
CA GLY A 362 -0.21 6.15 2.56
C GLY A 362 -0.41 7.22 1.49
N GLY A 363 -1.63 7.70 1.29
CA GLY A 363 -1.94 8.88 0.48
C GLY A 363 -2.25 8.55 -0.98
N ALA A 364 -2.84 9.54 -1.65
CA ALA A 364 -3.44 9.44 -2.97
C ALA A 364 -2.61 8.63 -3.96
N THR A 365 -1.36 9.07 -4.22
CA THR A 365 -0.37 8.47 -5.13
C THR A 365 -0.08 6.97 -4.99
N SER A 366 -0.57 6.31 -3.94
CA SER A 366 -0.31 4.89 -3.70
C SER A 366 -1.25 4.00 -4.51
N PHE A 367 -0.74 2.94 -5.12
CA PHE A 367 -1.58 1.85 -5.63
C PHE A 367 -1.81 0.80 -4.55
N GLY A 368 -3.01 0.78 -3.97
CA GLY A 368 -3.30 -0.05 -2.80
C GLY A 368 -2.76 0.54 -1.50
N ASN A 369 -2.79 -0.24 -0.41
CA ASN A 369 -2.21 0.16 0.87
C ASN A 369 -0.68 -0.06 0.90
N ARG A 370 0.11 1.03 0.80
CA ARG A 370 1.58 0.94 0.86
C ARG A 370 2.14 0.70 2.25
N TYR A 371 1.41 1.02 3.32
CA TYR A 371 1.84 0.66 4.67
C TYR A 371 1.73 -0.85 4.89
N LEU A 372 0.72 -1.49 4.31
CA LEU A 372 0.60 -2.95 4.24
C LEU A 372 1.76 -3.58 3.45
N LEU A 373 2.15 -3.00 2.31
CA LEU A 373 3.30 -3.49 1.52
C LEU A 373 4.58 -3.64 2.36
N GLN A 374 4.84 -2.69 3.26
CA GLN A 374 6.03 -2.69 4.12
C GLN A 374 6.07 -3.88 5.08
N ILE A 375 4.91 -4.34 5.56
CA ILE A 375 4.78 -5.51 6.44
C ILE A 375 4.33 -6.76 5.70
N LEU A 376 4.19 -6.72 4.37
CA LEU A 376 3.79 -7.85 3.55
C LEU A 376 4.57 -9.13 3.91
N PRO A 377 5.91 -9.10 4.08
CA PRO A 377 6.65 -10.27 4.53
C PRO A 377 6.13 -10.94 5.80
N ALA A 378 5.63 -10.19 6.80
CA ALA A 378 5.15 -10.77 8.06
C ALA A 378 4.02 -11.77 7.86
N PHE A 379 3.14 -11.57 6.88
CA PHE A 379 2.04 -12.50 6.62
C PHE A 379 2.56 -13.89 6.22
N LEU A 380 3.67 -13.99 5.48
CA LEU A 380 4.30 -15.28 5.17
C LEU A 380 4.72 -16.05 6.42
N PHE A 381 5.13 -15.33 7.48
CA PHE A 381 5.55 -15.92 8.74
C PHE A 381 4.38 -16.31 9.66
N LEU A 382 3.13 -15.98 9.33
CA LEU A 382 1.95 -16.44 10.07
C LEU A 382 1.75 -17.95 9.92
N ALA A 383 2.05 -18.51 8.74
CA ALA A 383 1.95 -19.93 8.47
C ALA A 383 3.07 -20.69 9.19
N SER A 384 2.77 -21.22 10.39
CA SER A 384 3.69 -22.10 11.12
C SER A 384 3.85 -23.44 10.42
N GLU A 385 2.74 -24.00 9.95
CA GLU A 385 2.65 -25.18 9.11
C GLU A 385 1.76 -24.89 7.89
N PHE A 386 1.86 -25.75 6.87
CA PHE A 386 1.06 -25.63 5.65
C PHE A 386 0.02 -26.74 5.57
N PRO A 387 -1.15 -26.47 4.98
CA PRO A 387 -2.17 -27.48 4.76
C PRO A 387 -1.69 -28.55 3.76
N PRO A 388 -2.35 -29.72 3.70
CA PRO A 388 -2.00 -30.79 2.76
C PRO A 388 -1.90 -30.29 1.31
N ARG A 389 -1.07 -30.96 0.49
CA ARG A 389 -0.75 -30.54 -0.90
C ARG A 389 -1.98 -30.19 -1.76
N ARG A 390 -3.09 -30.90 -1.61
CA ARG A 390 -4.36 -30.59 -2.30
C ARG A 390 -4.87 -29.17 -2.02
N PHE A 391 -4.77 -28.71 -0.78
CA PHE A 391 -5.17 -27.37 -0.37
C PHE A 391 -4.18 -26.30 -0.86
N LEU A 392 -2.89 -26.63 -1.00
CA LEU A 392 -1.91 -25.71 -1.60
C LEU A 392 -2.21 -25.46 -3.09
N TYR A 393 -2.69 -26.47 -3.82
CA TYR A 393 -3.17 -26.25 -5.18
C TYR A 393 -4.39 -25.33 -5.21
N SER A 394 -5.38 -25.56 -4.33
CA SER A 394 -6.53 -24.65 -4.20
C SER A 394 -6.10 -23.24 -3.83
N PHE A 395 -5.14 -23.08 -2.93
CA PHE A 395 -4.55 -21.80 -2.55
C PHE A 395 -3.94 -21.09 -3.76
N GLY A 396 -3.15 -21.81 -4.55
CA GLY A 396 -2.53 -21.29 -5.77
C GLY A 396 -3.56 -20.90 -6.83
N ILE A 397 -4.58 -21.74 -7.06
CA ILE A 397 -5.67 -21.48 -8.01
C ILE A 397 -6.47 -20.26 -7.58
N LEU A 398 -6.89 -20.18 -6.31
CA LEU A 398 -7.64 -19.02 -5.80
C LEU A 398 -6.80 -17.74 -5.89
N THR A 399 -5.51 -17.83 -5.58
CA THR A 399 -4.58 -16.70 -5.73
C THR A 399 -4.50 -16.22 -7.16
N ALA A 400 -4.31 -17.14 -8.12
CA ALA A 400 -4.25 -16.80 -9.52
C ALA A 400 -5.59 -16.25 -10.02
N LEU A 401 -6.72 -16.83 -9.62
CA LEU A 401 -8.06 -16.41 -10.05
C LEU A 401 -8.40 -15.02 -9.52
N VAL A 402 -8.37 -14.83 -8.19
CA VAL A 402 -8.72 -13.54 -7.57
C VAL A 402 -7.72 -12.48 -7.99
N GLY A 403 -6.42 -12.80 -7.95
CA GLY A 403 -5.36 -11.88 -8.36
C GLY A 403 -5.42 -11.49 -9.84
N SER A 404 -5.82 -12.40 -10.74
CA SER A 404 -6.00 -12.05 -12.15
C SER A 404 -7.26 -11.21 -12.38
N LEU A 405 -8.33 -11.46 -11.63
CA LEU A 405 -9.56 -10.65 -11.72
C LEU A 405 -9.36 -9.23 -11.17
N SER A 406 -8.60 -9.06 -10.08
CA SER A 406 -8.35 -7.75 -9.48
C SER A 406 -7.18 -7.01 -10.13
N LEU A 407 -6.01 -7.65 -10.22
CA LEU A 407 -4.76 -7.02 -10.65
C LEU A 407 -4.37 -7.36 -12.09
N GLY A 408 -4.95 -8.39 -12.70
CA GLY A 408 -4.59 -8.87 -14.04
C GLY A 408 -4.64 -7.83 -15.15
N PRO A 409 -5.69 -7.00 -15.27
CA PRO A 409 -5.75 -5.91 -16.27
C PRO A 409 -4.57 -4.94 -16.18
N TYR A 410 -4.00 -4.82 -14.98
CA TYR A 410 -2.95 -3.88 -14.64
C TYR A 410 -1.54 -4.49 -14.72
N LEU A 411 -1.43 -5.82 -14.61
CA LEU A 411 -0.15 -6.53 -14.77
C LEU A 411 0.46 -6.35 -16.18
N LEU A 412 -0.38 -6.08 -17.19
CA LEU A 412 0.05 -5.83 -18.56
C LEU A 412 0.58 -4.41 -18.79
N SER A 413 0.18 -3.45 -17.96
CA SER A 413 0.66 -2.06 -18.01
C SER A 413 0.97 -1.52 -16.60
N PRO A 414 1.95 -2.11 -15.90
CA PRO A 414 2.19 -1.81 -14.50
C PRO A 414 2.70 -0.38 -14.27
N GLN A 415 3.28 0.25 -15.30
CA GLN A 415 3.71 1.65 -15.24
C GLN A 415 2.51 2.61 -15.26
N GLY A 416 1.51 2.36 -16.12
CA GLY A 416 0.31 3.19 -16.22
C GLY A 416 -0.49 3.21 -14.91
N VAL A 417 -0.39 2.15 -14.10
CA VAL A 417 -1.02 2.06 -12.78
C VAL A 417 -0.51 3.12 -11.83
N ILE A 418 0.79 3.42 -11.84
CA ILE A 418 1.36 4.42 -10.93
C ILE A 418 0.82 5.82 -11.29
N TYR A 419 0.66 6.11 -12.58
CA TYR A 419 0.15 7.40 -13.05
C TYR A 419 -1.37 7.55 -12.94
N ASP A 420 -2.15 6.48 -13.15
CA ASP A 420 -3.61 6.55 -13.29
C ASP A 420 -4.38 5.81 -12.17
N HIS A 421 -3.73 5.54 -11.04
CA HIS A 421 -4.32 4.76 -9.92
C HIS A 421 -5.65 5.34 -9.41
N SER A 422 -5.82 6.66 -9.38
CA SER A 422 -7.06 7.29 -8.93
C SER A 422 -8.24 7.04 -9.86
N ARG A 423 -8.02 6.80 -11.16
CA ARG A 423 -9.06 6.34 -12.08
C ARG A 423 -9.33 4.85 -11.95
N ILE A 424 -8.29 4.06 -11.66
CA ILE A 424 -8.42 2.60 -11.51
C ILE A 424 -9.49 2.23 -10.47
N ILE A 425 -9.56 2.97 -9.36
CA ILE A 425 -10.56 2.71 -8.31
C ILE A 425 -12.00 2.99 -8.76
N LEU A 426 -12.20 3.80 -9.80
CA LEU A 426 -13.52 4.09 -10.40
C LEU A 426 -13.95 3.02 -11.41
N LYS A 427 -13.01 2.18 -11.87
CA LYS A 427 -13.26 1.11 -12.84
C LYS A 427 -13.75 -0.16 -12.16
N ARG A 428 -14.53 -0.95 -12.87
CA ARG A 428 -14.88 -2.31 -12.45
C ARG A 428 -13.64 -3.22 -12.58
N PRO A 429 -13.40 -4.16 -11.64
CA PRO A 429 -14.30 -4.54 -10.54
C PRO A 429 -14.19 -3.69 -9.27
N PHE A 430 -13.23 -2.75 -9.16
CA PHE A 430 -13.00 -1.93 -7.95
C PHE A 430 -14.23 -1.09 -7.58
N ALA A 431 -14.95 -0.58 -8.58
CA ALA A 431 -16.21 0.14 -8.38
C ALA A 431 -17.26 -0.65 -7.56
N TYR A 432 -17.25 -1.99 -7.62
CA TYR A 432 -18.17 -2.82 -6.83
C TYR A 432 -17.80 -2.90 -5.33
N LEU A 433 -16.60 -2.47 -4.97
CA LEU A 433 -16.14 -2.48 -3.59
C LEU A 433 -16.56 -1.21 -2.85
N PRO A 434 -16.71 -1.27 -1.52
CA PRO A 434 -17.04 -0.14 -0.70
C PRO A 434 -16.04 1.00 -0.84
N VAL A 435 -16.56 2.20 -1.12
CA VAL A 435 -15.81 3.45 -1.06
C VAL A 435 -15.42 3.73 0.40
N GLU A 436 -14.14 3.98 0.64
CA GLU A 436 -13.64 4.35 1.95
C GLU A 436 -14.00 5.79 2.31
N LEU A 437 -15.16 5.99 2.96
CA LEU A 437 -15.67 7.32 3.32
C LEU A 437 -14.70 8.13 4.19
N THR A 438 -13.90 7.45 5.01
CA THR A 438 -12.88 8.08 5.87
C THR A 438 -11.67 8.57 5.10
N GLN A 439 -11.46 8.07 3.87
CA GLN A 439 -10.30 8.40 3.03
C GLN A 439 -10.64 9.36 1.88
N LEU A 440 -11.89 9.81 1.72
CA LEU A 440 -12.35 10.55 0.53
C LEU A 440 -11.41 11.67 0.11
N ASP A 441 -11.02 12.57 1.02
CA ASP A 441 -10.11 13.67 0.67
C ASP A 441 -8.79 13.13 0.11
N ASN A 442 -8.21 12.11 0.74
CA ASN A 442 -6.98 11.49 0.26
C ASN A 442 -7.16 10.62 -0.98
N LEU A 443 -8.35 10.12 -1.30
CA LEU A 443 -8.60 9.35 -2.52
C LEU A 443 -8.62 10.25 -3.76
N TYR A 444 -9.19 11.45 -3.63
CA TYR A 444 -9.43 12.37 -4.75
C TYR A 444 -8.40 13.51 -4.84
N ASN A 445 -7.41 13.57 -3.94
CA ASN A 445 -6.35 14.59 -3.99
C ASN A 445 -5.57 14.59 -5.33
N ASP A 446 -5.32 13.42 -5.92
CA ASP A 446 -4.60 13.29 -7.22
C ASP A 446 -5.57 13.20 -8.42
N TYR A 447 -6.87 13.29 -8.18
CA TYR A 447 -7.91 13.30 -9.21
C TYR A 447 -9.00 14.33 -8.88
N PRO A 448 -8.62 15.62 -8.71
CA PRO A 448 -9.53 16.67 -8.27
C PRO A 448 -10.74 16.85 -9.19
N GLN A 449 -10.61 16.56 -10.49
CA GLN A 449 -11.68 16.63 -11.48
C GLN A 449 -12.87 15.69 -11.21
N ALA A 450 -12.73 14.67 -10.35
CA ALA A 450 -13.85 13.83 -9.91
C ALA A 450 -14.52 14.34 -8.63
N ARG A 451 -14.04 15.44 -8.06
CA ARG A 451 -14.62 16.12 -6.92
C ARG A 451 -15.09 17.51 -7.33
N VAL A 452 -16.22 17.94 -6.81
CA VAL A 452 -16.65 19.34 -6.93
C VAL A 452 -17.29 19.83 -5.65
N ARG A 453 -17.12 21.11 -5.33
CA ARG A 453 -17.84 21.80 -4.27
C ARG A 453 -19.00 22.57 -4.91
N THR A 454 -20.22 22.33 -4.45
CA THR A 454 -21.41 23.04 -4.97
C THR A 454 -21.51 24.44 -4.37
N ALA A 455 -22.26 25.32 -5.03
CA ALA A 455 -22.62 26.63 -4.47
C ALA A 455 -23.34 26.55 -3.10
N GLU A 456 -24.01 25.42 -2.82
CA GLU A 456 -24.69 25.15 -1.54
C GLU A 456 -23.74 24.61 -0.44
N GLY A 457 -22.44 24.53 -0.72
CA GLY A 457 -21.44 24.04 0.24
C GLY A 457 -21.41 22.53 0.41
N LEU A 458 -21.87 21.76 -0.59
CA LEU A 458 -21.79 20.29 -0.59
C LEU A 458 -20.55 19.84 -1.35
N ASP A 459 -19.82 18.84 -0.84
CA ASP A 459 -18.80 18.16 -1.63
C ASP A 459 -19.44 16.97 -2.36
N LEU A 460 -19.24 16.88 -3.66
CA LEU A 460 -19.66 15.75 -4.49
C LEU A 460 -18.42 15.00 -4.97
N PHE A 461 -18.46 13.68 -4.83
CA PHE A 461 -17.40 12.79 -5.29
C PHE A 461 -17.97 11.77 -6.26
N GLN A 462 -17.46 11.74 -7.49
CA GLN A 462 -17.79 10.70 -8.47
C GLN A 462 -17.13 9.38 -8.06
N THR A 463 -17.90 8.28 -7.98
CA THR A 463 -17.41 6.98 -7.48
C THR A 463 -17.39 5.85 -8.51
N ASP A 464 -17.68 6.14 -9.78
CA ASP A 464 -17.51 5.22 -10.89
C ASP A 464 -17.14 6.00 -12.16
N GLU A 465 -16.94 5.29 -13.27
CA GLU A 465 -16.77 5.93 -14.59
C GLU A 465 -18.09 5.98 -15.38
N ASP A 466 -19.25 5.75 -14.76
CA ASP A 466 -20.55 5.70 -15.45
C ASP A 466 -21.19 7.11 -15.54
N SER A 467 -20.53 8.14 -15.00
CA SER A 467 -20.75 9.55 -15.31
C SER A 467 -19.55 10.19 -16.02
N PHE A 468 -19.81 11.25 -16.79
CA PHE A 468 -18.78 12.13 -17.31
C PHE A 468 -18.29 13.08 -16.22
N LEU A 469 -17.09 13.64 -16.40
CA LEU A 469 -16.52 14.63 -15.48
C LEU A 469 -17.42 15.86 -15.36
N TRP A 470 -17.28 16.57 -14.24
CA TRP A 470 -18.05 17.76 -13.94
C TRP A 470 -17.84 18.86 -14.99
N GLU A 471 -18.94 19.41 -15.46
CA GLU A 471 -19.09 20.62 -16.26
C GLU A 471 -19.60 21.76 -15.35
N GLU A 472 -19.60 23.01 -15.82
CA GLU A 472 -19.93 24.20 -15.01
C GLU A 472 -21.29 24.10 -14.28
N GLU A 473 -22.30 23.50 -14.92
CA GLU A 473 -23.66 23.40 -14.35
C GLU A 473 -23.95 22.04 -13.68
N GLY A 474 -23.06 21.06 -13.79
CA GLY A 474 -23.34 19.70 -13.34
C GLY A 474 -22.57 18.61 -14.08
N ALA A 475 -23.14 17.41 -14.19
CA ALA A 475 -22.49 16.30 -14.90
C ALA A 475 -23.50 15.45 -15.67
N TRP A 476 -23.09 14.95 -16.83
CA TRP A 476 -23.84 13.97 -17.59
C TRP A 476 -23.62 12.56 -17.04
N ILE A 477 -24.72 11.82 -16.85
CA ILE A 477 -24.70 10.37 -16.67
C ILE A 477 -24.66 9.73 -18.05
N LYS A 478 -23.83 8.69 -18.24
CA LYS A 478 -23.77 7.98 -19.52
C LYS A 478 -25.12 7.35 -19.86
N GLY A 479 -25.45 7.30 -21.14
CA GLY A 479 -26.65 6.58 -21.60
C GLY A 479 -26.60 5.11 -21.20
N ARG A 480 -27.76 4.51 -20.88
CA ARG A 480 -27.87 3.08 -20.47
C ARG A 480 -26.95 2.69 -19.31
N SER A 481 -26.71 3.61 -18.39
CA SER A 481 -25.79 3.41 -17.26
C SER A 481 -26.39 3.92 -15.95
N ARG A 482 -25.62 3.76 -14.87
CA ARG A 482 -25.90 4.30 -13.55
C ARG A 482 -24.64 4.95 -13.04
N GLY A 483 -24.66 6.27 -12.83
CA GLY A 483 -23.57 6.99 -12.18
C GLY A 483 -23.79 7.07 -10.67
N ASP A 484 -22.77 6.74 -9.91
CA ASP A 484 -22.75 6.73 -8.44
C ASP A 484 -21.85 7.83 -7.88
N PHE A 485 -22.36 8.55 -6.87
CA PHE A 485 -21.72 9.68 -6.22
C PHE A 485 -21.82 9.58 -4.69
N ILE A 486 -20.88 10.21 -4.00
CA ILE A 486 -21.02 10.55 -2.57
C ILE A 486 -21.26 12.05 -2.45
N VAL A 487 -22.36 12.41 -1.77
CA VAL A 487 -22.63 13.77 -1.33
C VAL A 487 -22.17 13.88 0.12
N ARG A 488 -21.26 14.82 0.42
CA ARG A 488 -20.80 15.11 1.77
C ARG A 488 -21.25 16.52 2.18
N ALA A 489 -21.90 16.58 3.33
CA ALA A 489 -22.37 17.82 3.96
C ALA A 489 -21.71 18.00 5.34
N GLU A 490 -21.51 19.25 5.75
CA GLU A 490 -20.95 19.59 7.08
C GLU A 490 -21.94 19.30 8.21
N SER A 491 -23.24 19.45 7.93
CA SER A 491 -24.34 19.17 8.84
C SER A 491 -25.31 18.14 8.25
N PRO A 492 -26.09 17.41 9.06
CA PRO A 492 -27.08 16.50 8.54
C PRO A 492 -28.10 17.27 7.70
N LEU A 493 -28.34 16.80 6.47
CA LEU A 493 -29.35 17.35 5.58
C LEU A 493 -30.75 16.91 6.01
N ASN A 494 -31.68 17.87 6.10
CA ASN A 494 -33.11 17.59 6.29
C ASN A 494 -33.82 17.36 4.96
N SER A 495 -33.33 17.95 3.89
CA SER A 495 -33.81 17.73 2.54
C SER A 495 -32.70 17.96 1.52
N LEU A 496 -32.84 17.37 0.35
CA LEU A 496 -31.96 17.62 -0.80
C LEU A 496 -32.82 17.78 -2.06
N ARG A 497 -32.61 18.87 -2.78
CA ARG A 497 -33.31 19.15 -4.05
C ARG A 497 -32.37 18.87 -5.20
N LEU A 498 -32.74 17.94 -6.07
CA LEU A 498 -31.94 17.56 -7.23
C LEU A 498 -32.68 17.95 -8.50
N LYS A 499 -32.07 18.81 -9.31
CA LYS A 499 -32.57 19.14 -10.64
C LYS A 499 -31.95 18.16 -11.64
N ILE A 500 -32.80 17.50 -12.43
CA ILE A 500 -32.40 16.51 -13.44
C ILE A 500 -32.97 16.93 -14.79
N GLY A 501 -32.12 16.99 -15.81
CA GLY A 501 -32.51 17.26 -17.19
C GLY A 501 -32.40 16.02 -18.06
N ASN A 502 -33.37 15.81 -18.93
CA ASN A 502 -33.33 14.74 -19.91
C ASN A 502 -32.85 15.24 -21.28
N GLY A 503 -32.25 14.34 -22.05
CA GLY A 503 -31.86 14.59 -23.44
C GLY A 503 -33.05 14.68 -24.42
N PRO A 504 -32.79 14.70 -25.74
CA PRO A 504 -33.82 14.76 -26.79
C PRO A 504 -34.66 13.47 -26.92
N MET A 505 -34.32 12.40 -26.19
CA MET A 505 -35.05 11.13 -26.23
C MET A 505 -35.81 10.90 -24.93
N ALA A 506 -37.03 10.38 -25.01
CA ALA A 506 -37.77 9.95 -23.83
C ALA A 506 -36.98 8.88 -23.06
N ASN A 507 -36.98 8.97 -21.73
CA ASN A 507 -36.08 8.19 -20.90
C ASN A 507 -36.73 7.79 -19.57
N GLN A 508 -36.42 6.59 -19.08
CA GLN A 508 -36.79 6.20 -17.73
C GLN A 508 -35.62 6.51 -16.80
N VAL A 509 -35.82 7.47 -15.91
CA VAL A 509 -34.79 7.94 -14.99
C VAL A 509 -35.08 7.41 -13.61
N THR A 510 -34.04 6.92 -12.94
CA THR A 510 -34.12 6.51 -11.53
C THR A 510 -33.06 7.27 -10.74
N VAL A 511 -33.49 7.97 -9.70
CA VAL A 511 -32.60 8.66 -8.76
C VAL A 511 -32.77 8.01 -7.40
N GLN A 512 -31.67 7.56 -6.80
CA GLN A 512 -31.66 6.96 -5.49
C GLN A 512 -30.71 7.73 -4.57
N LEU A 513 -31.22 8.14 -3.40
CA LEU A 513 -30.45 8.77 -2.35
C LEU A 513 -30.52 7.89 -1.10
N ASP A 514 -29.42 7.22 -0.79
CA ASP A 514 -29.34 6.11 0.18
C ASP A 514 -30.43 5.05 -0.03
N THR A 515 -31.47 5.05 0.81
CA THR A 515 -32.59 4.09 0.76
C THR A 515 -33.82 4.65 0.04
N ILE A 516 -33.87 5.96 -0.23
CA ILE A 516 -35.01 6.62 -0.86
C ILE A 516 -34.83 6.59 -2.37
N LYS A 517 -35.82 6.07 -3.08
CA LYS A 517 -35.77 5.90 -4.54
C LYS A 517 -36.90 6.66 -5.21
N TYR A 518 -36.55 7.44 -6.22
CA TYR A 518 -37.46 8.09 -7.15
C TYR A 518 -37.26 7.48 -8.55
N SER A 519 -38.34 7.17 -9.24
CA SER A 519 -38.29 6.65 -10.61
C SER A 519 -39.46 7.20 -11.40
N ASP A 520 -39.18 7.84 -12.52
CA ASP A 520 -40.21 8.43 -13.37
C ASP A 520 -39.77 8.41 -14.83
N ARG A 521 -40.74 8.51 -15.74
CA ARG A 521 -40.49 8.71 -17.16
C ARG A 521 -40.31 10.21 -17.42
N PHE A 522 -39.28 10.54 -18.18
CA PHE A 522 -38.97 11.88 -18.62
C PHE A 522 -39.25 11.98 -20.11
N GLU A 523 -39.98 13.01 -20.50
CA GLU A 523 -40.19 13.36 -21.91
C GLU A 523 -38.94 14.04 -22.50
N PRO A 524 -38.83 14.16 -23.84
CA PRO A 524 -37.72 14.87 -24.48
C PRO A 524 -37.51 16.27 -23.93
N HIS A 525 -36.27 16.62 -23.58
CA HIS A 525 -35.85 17.91 -23.00
C HIS A 525 -36.53 18.28 -21.68
N GLU A 526 -37.24 17.36 -21.04
CA GLU A 526 -37.91 17.62 -19.77
C GLU A 526 -36.89 17.81 -18.64
N VAL A 527 -37.14 18.79 -17.78
CA VAL A 527 -36.36 19.05 -16.57
C VAL A 527 -37.28 18.91 -15.36
N LYS A 528 -36.91 18.06 -14.41
CA LYS A 528 -37.65 17.87 -13.15
C LYS A 528 -36.77 18.22 -11.95
N VAL A 529 -37.40 18.77 -10.92
CA VAL A 529 -36.78 18.96 -9.60
C VAL A 529 -37.35 17.92 -8.66
N ILE A 530 -36.47 17.08 -8.11
CA ILE A 530 -36.81 15.99 -7.21
C ILE A 530 -36.42 16.42 -5.80
N ASN A 531 -37.38 16.45 -4.89
CA ASN A 531 -37.17 16.81 -3.49
C ASN A 531 -37.13 15.55 -2.63
N PHE A 532 -35.98 15.27 -2.02
CA PHE A 532 -35.82 14.19 -1.06
C PHE A 532 -36.00 14.73 0.36
N ASP A 533 -36.92 14.14 1.13
CA ASP A 533 -37.03 14.35 2.57
C ASP A 533 -36.07 13.41 3.31
N LEU A 534 -35.07 13.99 3.95
CA LEU A 534 -33.99 13.29 4.65
C LEU A 534 -34.13 13.40 6.18
N SER A 535 -35.16 14.07 6.68
CA SER A 535 -35.41 14.27 8.11
C SER A 535 -35.48 12.95 8.91
N ARG A 536 -35.88 11.86 8.25
CA ARG A 536 -35.97 10.51 8.84
C ARG A 536 -34.69 9.69 8.71
N LEU A 537 -33.73 10.11 7.88
CA LEU A 537 -32.44 9.44 7.74
C LEU A 537 -31.52 9.84 8.88
N ARG A 538 -31.44 8.98 9.90
CA ARG A 538 -30.45 9.13 10.97
C ARG A 538 -29.06 8.82 10.41
N LYS A 539 -28.32 9.88 10.07
CA LYS A 539 -26.92 9.81 9.68
C LYS A 539 -26.04 10.19 10.86
N GLU A 540 -24.97 9.44 11.05
CA GLU A 540 -23.88 9.85 11.92
C GLU A 540 -22.77 10.46 11.06
N ALA A 541 -22.13 11.50 11.59
CA ALA A 541 -20.95 12.07 10.96
C ALA A 541 -19.81 11.04 10.98
N ILE A 542 -19.11 10.93 9.86
CA ILE A 542 -17.89 10.13 9.73
C ILE A 542 -16.76 11.11 9.43
N MET A 543 -15.76 11.18 10.31
CA MET A 543 -14.66 12.16 10.21
C MET A 543 -15.18 13.60 10.08
N VAL A 544 -15.19 14.15 8.87
CA VAL A 544 -15.38 15.58 8.57
C VAL A 544 -16.81 15.91 8.08
N GLY A 545 -17.73 14.95 8.06
CA GLY A 545 -19.11 15.26 7.66
C GLY A 545 -20.07 14.08 7.54
N TYR A 546 -21.27 14.39 7.04
CA TYR A 546 -22.37 13.46 6.79
C TYR A 546 -22.36 13.04 5.33
N HIS A 547 -22.37 11.73 5.08
CA HIS A 547 -22.18 11.17 3.74
C HIS A 547 -23.46 10.49 3.25
N TYR A 548 -23.90 10.84 2.04
CA TYR A 548 -25.09 10.32 1.38
C TYR A 548 -24.69 9.68 0.05
N ARG A 549 -25.22 8.49 -0.23
CA ARG A 549 -24.98 7.80 -1.51
C ARG A 549 -26.01 8.24 -2.51
N LEU A 550 -25.60 8.93 -3.57
CA LEU A 550 -26.46 9.33 -4.66
C LEU A 550 -26.18 8.45 -5.88
N SER A 551 -27.23 7.91 -6.49
CA SER A 551 -27.15 7.15 -7.72
C SER A 551 -28.16 7.67 -8.71
N VAL A 552 -27.74 7.89 -9.95
CA VAL A 552 -28.61 8.34 -11.03
C VAL A 552 -28.48 7.37 -12.19
N SER A 553 -29.58 6.75 -12.59
CA SER A 553 -29.63 5.78 -13.68
C SER A 553 -30.43 6.31 -14.87
N SER A 554 -29.88 6.10 -16.05
CA SER A 554 -30.49 6.40 -17.35
C SER A 554 -30.76 5.11 -18.10
N ARG A 555 -32.00 4.86 -18.55
CA ARG A 555 -32.32 3.67 -19.36
C ARG A 555 -32.04 3.84 -20.83
N GLU A 556 -32.11 5.07 -21.33
CA GLU A 556 -31.75 5.41 -22.70
C GLU A 556 -30.56 6.37 -22.72
N GLY A 557 -30.15 6.74 -23.92
CA GLY A 557 -29.16 7.78 -24.16
C GLY A 557 -29.12 8.15 -25.63
N PHE A 558 -28.36 9.18 -25.93
CA PHE A 558 -28.23 9.78 -27.25
C PHE A 558 -26.78 10.22 -27.47
N VAL A 559 -26.37 10.39 -28.71
CA VAL A 559 -25.06 10.95 -29.07
C VAL A 559 -25.33 12.29 -29.74
N PRO A 560 -24.99 13.43 -29.11
CA PRO A 560 -25.29 14.75 -29.66
C PRO A 560 -24.85 14.94 -31.11
N LEU A 561 -23.68 14.43 -31.50
CA LEU A 561 -23.19 14.45 -32.88
C LEU A 561 -24.17 13.82 -33.89
N LEU A 562 -24.90 12.78 -33.49
CA LEU A 562 -25.84 12.06 -34.35
C LEU A 562 -27.26 12.62 -34.25
N ASP A 563 -27.66 13.05 -33.05
CA ASP A 563 -29.04 13.37 -32.73
C ASP A 563 -29.35 14.88 -32.73
N LEU A 564 -28.32 15.75 -32.70
CA LEU A 564 -28.46 17.21 -32.67
C LEU A 564 -27.69 17.88 -33.83
N THR A 565 -28.40 18.70 -34.62
CA THR A 565 -27.81 19.44 -35.74
C THR A 565 -26.71 20.40 -35.25
N GLY A 566 -25.50 20.25 -35.78
CA GLY A 566 -24.36 21.14 -35.52
C GLY A 566 -23.53 20.81 -34.28
N SER A 567 -23.90 19.78 -33.50
CA SER A 567 -23.08 19.34 -32.37
C SER A 567 -21.85 18.55 -32.83
N GLN A 568 -20.74 18.70 -32.10
CA GLN A 568 -19.50 17.91 -32.28
C GLN A 568 -19.27 16.92 -31.12
N ASP A 569 -20.20 16.84 -30.17
CA ASP A 569 -20.05 16.00 -28.99
C ASP A 569 -20.34 14.52 -29.30
N THR A 570 -19.30 13.69 -29.18
CA THR A 570 -19.33 12.25 -29.47
C THR A 570 -19.72 11.39 -28.27
N ARG A 571 -20.01 11.99 -27.11
CA ARG A 571 -20.33 11.27 -25.88
C ARG A 571 -21.72 10.64 -25.95
N TYR A 572 -21.87 9.44 -25.38
CA TYR A 572 -23.17 8.79 -25.22
C TYR A 572 -23.83 9.28 -23.92
N LEU A 573 -24.65 10.32 -24.03
CA LEU A 573 -25.27 11.05 -22.93
C LEU A 573 -26.63 10.45 -22.56
N GLY A 574 -26.97 10.40 -21.27
CA GLY A 574 -28.25 9.92 -20.77
C GLY A 574 -29.08 11.04 -20.17
N VAL A 575 -28.76 11.40 -18.94
CA VAL A 575 -29.40 12.50 -18.19
C VAL A 575 -28.36 13.43 -17.61
N PHE A 576 -28.72 14.70 -17.47
CA PHE A 576 -27.89 15.70 -16.85
C PHE A 576 -28.30 15.89 -15.38
N LEU A 577 -27.33 15.75 -14.49
CA LEU A 577 -27.48 16.02 -13.07
C LEU A 577 -26.97 17.43 -12.79
N PHE A 578 -27.88 18.36 -12.50
CA PHE A 578 -27.52 19.75 -12.24
C PHE A 578 -26.98 19.91 -10.82
N PHE A 579 -25.77 20.43 -10.73
CA PHE A 579 -25.13 20.91 -9.52
C PHE A 579 -24.23 22.08 -9.93
N PRO A 580 -24.74 23.31 -9.92
CA PRO A 580 -23.92 24.46 -10.29
C PRO A 580 -22.68 24.52 -9.41
N GLN A 581 -21.52 24.55 -10.05
CA GLN A 581 -20.25 24.73 -9.38
C GLN A 581 -20.20 26.15 -8.80
N GLY A 582 -19.47 26.32 -7.70
CA GLY A 582 -19.18 27.65 -7.16
C GLY A 582 -17.68 27.83 -6.95
N ASP A 583 -17.17 29.06 -7.16
CA ASP A 583 -15.81 29.46 -6.78
C ASP A 583 -15.58 31.02 -6.72
N TYR A 584 -15.05 31.52 -5.57
CA TYR A 584 -14.30 32.78 -5.23
C TYR A 584 -14.96 34.20 -5.20
N PRO A 585 -14.38 35.22 -4.49
CA PRO A 585 -13.70 35.34 -3.18
C PRO A 585 -14.58 36.08 -2.14
N GLN A 586 -14.04 36.34 -0.94
CA GLN A 586 -14.60 37.33 -0.01
C GLN A 586 -14.60 38.71 -0.68
N GLU A 587 -15.75 39.20 -1.12
CA GLU A 587 -16.19 40.59 -0.92
C GLU A 587 -17.57 40.80 -1.58
N GLU A 588 -18.39 41.46 -0.78
CA GLU A 588 -19.65 42.15 -1.10
C GLU A 588 -20.95 41.32 -1.23
N TYR A 589 -21.89 41.79 -0.42
CA TYR A 589 -23.19 41.26 0.00
C TYR A 589 -24.32 41.66 -0.92
#